data_AF-A0A0R3THZ5-F1
#
_entry.id   AF-A0A0R3THZ5-F1
#
_cell.length_a   1.000
_cell.length_b   1.000
_cell.length_c   1.000
_cell.angle_alpha   90.00
_cell.angle_beta   90.00
_cell.angle_gamma   90.00
#
_symmetry.space_group_name_H-M   'P 1'
#
loop_
_entity.id
_entity.type
_entity.pdbx_description
1 polymer ?
#
loop_
_entity_poly.entity_id
_entity_poly.type
_entity_poly.pdbx_seq_one_letter_code
_entity_poly.pdbx_strand_id
1 'polypeptide(L)'
;MKNHIRYLPGLFAIVSFTLLSGVLPFDCGALFSNQCQNSSYNKELTGLISTASLLFSMSLIFCSINIIKVYKILQACEFLTLGSGTVLMVAAVGQIFHGKDMLVAVMATISMAMSCELVIFISFDHLINHFL
;
A
#
# COMPACT_ATOMS: atom_id res chain seq x y z
N MET A 1 7.32 1.50 -23.03
CA MET A 1 6.01 0.81 -23.00
C MET A 1 6.02 -0.56 -22.31
N LYS A 2 7.11 -1.35 -22.33
CA LYS A 2 7.10 -2.75 -21.84
C LYS A 2 7.28 -2.96 -20.32
N ASN A 3 7.77 -1.97 -19.56
CA ASN A 3 8.14 -2.20 -18.15
C ASN A 3 7.00 -2.00 -17.15
N HIS A 4 6.07 -1.06 -17.37
CA HIS A 4 5.02 -0.74 -16.38
C HIS A 4 4.00 -1.87 -16.18
N ILE A 5 3.73 -2.68 -17.20
CA ILE A 5 2.80 -3.82 -17.09
C ILE A 5 3.31 -4.89 -16.10
N ARG A 6 4.62 -4.94 -15.86
CA ARG A 6 5.26 -5.87 -14.91
C ARG A 6 4.93 -5.52 -13.46
N TYR A 7 4.66 -4.25 -13.17
CA TYR A 7 4.34 -3.78 -11.81
C TYR A 7 2.85 -3.92 -11.48
N LEU A 8 1.98 -4.01 -12.49
CA LEU A 8 0.53 -4.17 -12.34
C LEU A 8 0.11 -5.33 -11.41
N PRO A 9 0.60 -6.57 -11.56
CA PRO A 9 0.21 -7.67 -10.67
C PRO A 9 0.68 -7.45 -9.22
N GLY A 10 1.83 -6.82 -9.02
CA GLY A 10 2.36 -6.52 -7.69
C GLY A 10 1.54 -5.43 -6.98
N LEU A 11 1.19 -4.35 -7.70
CA LEU A 11 0.28 -3.31 -7.21
C LEU A 11 -1.10 -3.89 -6.85
N PHE A 12 -1.63 -4.79 -7.67
CA PHE A 12 -2.90 -5.46 -7.39
C PHE A 12 -2.84 -6.31 -6.11
N ALA A 13 -1.74 -7.03 -5.90
CA ALA A 13 -1.51 -7.79 -4.68
C ALA A 13 -1.43 -6.86 -3.46
N ILE A 14 -0.68 -5.76 -3.52
CA ILE A 14 -0.58 -4.77 -2.43
C ILE A 14 -1.96 -4.25 -2.04
N VAL A 15 -2.76 -3.80 -2.99
CA VAL A 15 -4.12 -3.28 -2.73
C VAL A 15 -4.98 -4.37 -2.07
N SER A 16 -4.94 -5.59 -2.62
CA SER A 16 -5.74 -6.72 -2.10
C SER A 16 -5.37 -7.06 -0.65
N PHE A 17 -4.07 -7.19 -0.34
CA PHE A 17 -3.60 -7.50 1.01
C PHE A 17 -3.85 -6.35 2.00
N THR A 18 -3.76 -5.10 1.55
CA THR A 18 -4.08 -3.92 2.37
C THR A 18 -5.57 -3.89 2.70
N LEU A 19 -6.45 -4.15 1.73
CA LEU A 19 -7.88 -4.26 1.98
C LEU A 19 -8.21 -5.42 2.91
N LEU A 20 -7.57 -6.58 2.70
CA LEU A 20 -7.72 -7.73 3.59
C LEU A 20 -7.35 -7.36 5.03
N SER A 21 -6.23 -6.68 5.24
CA SER A 21 -5.82 -6.24 6.59
C SER A 21 -6.83 -5.33 7.28
N GLY A 22 -7.63 -4.55 6.54
CA GLY A 22 -8.67 -3.71 7.13
C GLY A 22 -10.01 -4.43 7.35
N VAL A 23 -10.30 -5.46 6.56
CA VAL A 23 -11.59 -6.20 6.59
C VAL A 23 -11.55 -7.40 7.54
N LEU A 24 -10.38 -8.02 7.73
CA LEU A 24 -10.20 -9.16 8.64
C LEU A 24 -10.64 -8.78 10.07
N PRO A 25 -11.36 -9.67 10.77
CA PRO A 25 -11.87 -9.40 12.10
C PRO A 25 -10.73 -9.39 13.13
N PHE A 26 -10.70 -8.33 13.93
CA PHE A 26 -9.98 -8.22 15.20
C PHE A 26 -10.88 -8.71 16.35
N ASP A 27 -10.34 -8.75 17.57
CA ASP A 27 -11.11 -9.01 18.81
C ASP A 27 -12.40 -8.16 18.94
N CYS A 28 -12.46 -6.97 18.32
CA CYS A 28 -13.61 -6.07 18.31
C CYS A 28 -14.47 -6.12 17.03
N GLY A 29 -14.19 -7.04 16.10
CA GLY A 29 -14.81 -7.12 14.77
C GLY A 29 -13.94 -6.54 13.66
N ALA A 30 -14.52 -6.21 12.49
CA ALA A 30 -13.74 -5.61 11.40
C ALA A 30 -13.16 -4.24 11.81
N LEU A 31 -11.92 -3.95 11.40
CA LEU A 31 -11.21 -2.69 11.71
C LEU A 31 -11.97 -1.45 11.22
N PHE A 32 -12.75 -1.59 10.15
CA PHE A 32 -13.62 -0.55 9.60
C PHE A 32 -14.98 -0.41 10.31
N SER A 33 -15.31 -1.29 11.26
CA SER A 33 -16.55 -1.23 12.03
C SER A 33 -16.50 -0.16 13.12
N ASN A 34 -17.62 0.53 13.33
CA ASN A 34 -17.78 1.53 14.40
C ASN A 34 -17.48 0.97 15.81
N GLN A 35 -17.63 -0.34 16.01
CA GLN A 35 -17.34 -0.98 17.29
C GLN A 35 -15.83 -1.02 17.60
N CYS A 36 -14.97 -1.29 16.60
CA CYS A 36 -13.52 -1.26 16.78
C CYS A 36 -12.98 0.17 16.93
N GLN A 37 -13.59 1.14 16.24
CA GLN A 37 -13.13 2.54 16.23
C GLN A 37 -13.39 3.30 17.54
N ASN A 38 -14.05 2.68 18.52
CA ASN A 38 -14.31 3.31 19.82
C ASN A 38 -13.04 3.40 20.70
N SER A 39 -12.03 2.57 20.41
CA SER A 39 -10.70 2.69 21.02
C SER A 39 -9.83 3.66 20.20
N SER A 40 -9.15 4.60 20.87
CA SER A 40 -8.27 5.58 20.21
C SER A 40 -7.19 4.92 19.36
N TYR A 41 -6.61 3.83 19.88
CA TYR A 41 -5.58 3.04 19.21
C TYR A 41 -6.07 2.40 17.91
N ASN A 42 -7.23 1.74 17.95
CA ASN A 42 -7.81 1.12 16.76
C ASN A 42 -8.23 2.15 15.72
N LYS A 43 -8.70 3.33 16.15
CA LYS A 43 -9.08 4.42 15.26
C LYS A 43 -7.89 4.98 14.47
N GLU A 44 -6.75 5.16 15.13
CA GLU A 44 -5.50 5.56 14.47
C GLU A 44 -5.07 4.51 13.45
N LEU A 45 -5.08 3.24 13.85
CA LEU A 45 -4.74 2.11 12.98
C LEU A 45 -5.66 2.02 11.75
N THR A 46 -6.97 2.18 11.92
CA THR A 46 -7.93 2.23 10.81
C THR A 46 -7.58 3.39 9.86
N GLY A 47 -7.23 4.56 10.42
CA GLY A 47 -6.83 5.73 9.64
C GLY A 47 -5.61 5.47 8.78
N LEU A 48 -4.56 4.87 9.36
CA LEU A 48 -3.33 4.49 8.66
C LEU A 48 -3.58 3.49 7.54
N ILE A 49 -4.29 2.39 7.81
CA ILE A 49 -4.57 1.35 6.80
C ILE A 49 -5.51 1.87 5.71
N SER A 50 -6.53 2.65 6.07
CA SER A 50 -7.47 3.24 5.11
C SER A 50 -6.76 4.22 4.16
N THR A 51 -5.93 5.12 4.71
CA THR A 51 -5.18 6.08 3.91
C THR A 51 -4.12 5.40 3.04
N ALA A 52 -3.42 4.39 3.55
CA ALA A 52 -2.51 3.57 2.75
C ALA A 52 -3.24 2.86 1.61
N SER A 53 -4.41 2.27 1.87
CA SER A 53 -5.24 1.60 0.86
C SER A 53 -5.68 2.55 -0.25
N LEU A 54 -6.08 3.78 0.10
CA LEU A 54 -6.44 4.80 -0.88
C LEU A 54 -5.24 5.19 -1.75
N LEU A 55 -4.07 5.38 -1.14
CA LEU A 55 -2.84 5.72 -1.88
C LEU A 55 -2.39 4.60 -2.82
N PHE A 56 -2.44 3.35 -2.37
CA PHE A 56 -2.13 2.20 -3.24
C PHE A 56 -3.14 2.05 -4.38
N SER A 57 -4.42 2.32 -4.12
CA SER A 57 -5.45 2.32 -5.16
C SER A 57 -5.21 3.42 -6.20
N MET A 58 -4.82 4.63 -5.76
CA MET A 58 -4.43 5.71 -6.67
C MET A 58 -3.19 5.36 -7.47
N SER A 59 -2.19 4.73 -6.85
CA SER A 59 -0.98 4.25 -7.54
C SER A 59 -1.31 3.21 -8.61
N LEU A 60 -2.25 2.28 -8.34
CA LEU A 60 -2.76 1.32 -9.33
C LEU A 60 -3.44 2.02 -10.52
N ILE A 61 -4.24 3.06 -10.26
CA ILE A 61 -4.90 3.85 -11.31
C ILE A 61 -3.85 4.57 -12.16
N PHE A 62 -2.88 5.23 -11.52
CA PHE A 62 -1.80 5.91 -12.25
C PHE A 62 -0.98 4.93 -13.08
N CYS A 63 -0.62 3.77 -12.54
CA CYS A 63 0.06 2.70 -13.27
C CYS A 63 -0.74 2.26 -14.51
N SER A 64 -2.05 2.05 -14.34
CA SER A 64 -2.95 1.66 -15.43
C SER A 64 -3.03 2.71 -16.54
N ILE A 65 -3.09 3.99 -16.18
CA ILE A 65 -3.08 5.09 -17.16
C ILE A 65 -1.72 5.17 -17.86
N ASN A 66 -0.62 4.98 -17.12
CA ASN A 66 0.75 5.06 -17.64
C ASN A 66 1.06 3.94 -18.64
N ILE A 67 0.37 2.79 -18.54
CA ILE A 67 0.44 1.69 -19.54
C ILE A 67 -0.11 2.16 -20.90
N ILE A 68 -1.21 2.92 -20.90
CA ILE A 68 -1.86 3.41 -22.13
C ILE A 68 -1.11 4.61 -22.70
N LYS A 69 -0.73 5.56 -21.83
CA LYS A 69 -0.10 6.81 -22.26
C LYS A 69 0.98 7.23 -21.26
N VAL A 70 2.23 7.19 -21.73
CA VAL A 70 3.39 7.49 -20.89
C VAL A 70 3.49 8.98 -20.66
N TYR A 71 3.21 9.42 -19.44
CA TYR A 71 3.35 10.80 -19.00
C TYR A 71 4.33 10.85 -17.82
N LYS A 72 5.43 11.58 -17.97
CA LYS A 72 6.46 11.72 -16.91
C LYS A 72 5.87 12.20 -15.58
N ILE A 73 4.87 13.08 -15.63
CA ILE A 73 4.18 13.60 -14.44
C ILE A 73 3.40 12.49 -13.72
N LEU A 74 2.69 11.64 -14.45
CA LEU A 74 1.93 10.53 -13.85
C LEU A 74 2.87 9.50 -13.22
N GLN A 75 4.03 9.26 -13.82
CA GLN A 75 5.04 8.36 -13.26
C GLN A 75 5.61 8.90 -11.92
N ALA A 76 5.83 10.20 -11.81
CA ALA A 76 6.24 10.83 -10.55
C ALA A 76 5.12 10.74 -9.49
N CYS A 77 3.86 10.95 -9.87
CA CYS A 77 2.72 10.79 -8.97
C CYS A 77 2.53 9.33 -8.51
N GLU A 78 2.70 8.35 -9.40
CA GLU A 78 2.68 6.91 -9.09
C GLU A 78 3.73 6.59 -8.01
N PHE A 79 4.95 7.09 -8.18
CA PHE A 79 6.03 6.90 -7.21
C PHE A 79 5.75 7.55 -5.85
N LEU A 80 5.29 8.81 -5.84
CA LEU A 80 4.98 9.53 -4.60
C LEU A 80 3.83 8.88 -3.83
N THR A 81 2.78 8.45 -4.52
CA THR A 81 1.64 7.76 -3.89
C THR A 81 2.02 6.38 -3.36
N LEU A 82 2.82 5.61 -4.11
CA LEU A 82 3.32 4.31 -3.65
C LEU A 82 4.25 4.46 -2.43
N GLY A 83 5.17 5.42 -2.47
CA GLY A 83 6.12 5.68 -1.40
C GLY A 83 5.43 6.14 -0.11
N SER A 84 4.52 7.11 -0.21
CA SER A 84 3.75 7.58 0.95
C SER A 84 2.83 6.49 1.53
N GLY A 85 2.18 5.69 0.68
CA GLY A 85 1.40 4.52 1.12
C GLY A 85 2.26 3.49 1.85
N THR A 86 3.48 3.25 1.37
CA THR A 86 4.44 2.35 2.02
C THR A 86 4.84 2.83 3.40
N VAL A 87 5.16 4.11 3.56
CA VAL A 87 5.51 4.69 4.88
C VAL A 87 4.36 4.56 5.88
N LEU A 88 3.13 4.82 5.44
CA LEU A 88 1.93 4.63 6.27
C LEU A 88 1.74 3.16 6.66
N MET A 89 2.02 2.23 5.74
CA MET A 89 1.90 0.80 6.03
C MET A 89 2.99 0.31 6.99
N VAL A 90 4.21 0.86 6.94
CA VAL A 90 5.26 0.61 7.94
C VAL A 90 4.81 1.07 9.33
N ALA A 91 4.22 2.27 9.43
CA ALA A 91 3.69 2.78 10.69
C ALA A 91 2.51 1.92 11.21
N ALA A 92 1.60 1.50 10.32
CA ALA A 92 0.50 0.60 10.67
C ALA A 92 1.00 -0.74 11.20
N VAL A 93 1.97 -1.36 10.52
CA VAL A 93 2.59 -2.64 10.94
C VAL A 93 3.27 -2.49 12.30
N GLY A 94 4.02 -1.40 12.53
CA GLY A 94 4.66 -1.12 13.82
C GLY A 94 3.66 -1.00 14.98
N GLN A 95 2.45 -0.49 14.69
CA GLN A 95 1.37 -0.50 15.66
C GLN A 95 0.79 -1.91 15.85
N ILE A 96 0.47 -2.64 14.77
CA ILE A 96 -0.16 -3.97 14.83
C ILE A 96 0.68 -4.97 15.63
N PHE A 97 2.01 -4.92 15.55
CA PHE A 97 2.90 -5.81 16.31
C PHE A 97 2.82 -5.64 17.84
N HIS A 98 2.26 -4.54 18.34
CA HIS A 98 1.92 -4.42 19.76
C HIS A 98 0.64 -5.19 20.15
N GLY A 99 -0.17 -5.61 19.18
CA GLY A 99 -1.42 -6.36 19.37
C GLY A 99 -1.27 -7.88 19.23
N LYS A 100 -2.35 -8.62 19.51
CA LYS A 100 -2.39 -10.09 19.47
C LYS A 100 -2.83 -10.70 18.13
N ASP A 101 -3.33 -9.89 17.19
CA ASP A 101 -3.95 -10.36 15.95
C ASP A 101 -2.92 -10.72 14.86
N MET A 102 -2.37 -11.94 14.93
CA MET A 102 -1.34 -12.41 14.00
C MET A 102 -1.76 -12.36 12.52
N LEU A 103 -3.02 -12.68 12.18
CA LEU A 103 -3.46 -12.73 10.78
C LEU A 103 -3.43 -11.35 10.13
N VAL A 104 -3.85 -10.31 10.85
CA VAL A 104 -3.83 -8.95 10.32
C VAL A 104 -2.42 -8.42 10.22
N ALA A 105 -1.58 -8.73 11.21
CA ALA A 105 -0.14 -8.44 11.18
C ALA A 105 0.53 -9.04 9.93
N VAL A 106 0.21 -10.29 9.61
CA VAL A 106 0.76 -10.99 8.43
C VAL A 106 0.30 -10.33 7.13
N MET A 107 -0.98 -10.01 6.97
CA MET A 107 -1.46 -9.36 5.74
C MET A 107 -0.88 -7.95 5.57
N ALA A 108 -0.78 -7.20 6.66
CA ALA A 108 -0.20 -5.86 6.65
C ALA A 108 1.31 -5.89 6.35
N THR A 109 2.05 -6.84 6.92
CA THR A 109 3.49 -7.00 6.66
C THR A 109 3.78 -7.45 5.22
N ILE A 110 2.98 -8.36 4.66
CA ILE A 110 3.11 -8.75 3.24
C ILE A 110 2.90 -7.54 2.34
N SER A 111 1.84 -6.76 2.59
CA SER A 111 1.57 -5.53 1.83
C SER A 111 2.74 -4.54 1.92
N MET A 112 3.24 -4.29 3.14
CA MET A 112 4.38 -3.40 3.38
C MET A 112 5.66 -3.87 2.67
N ALA A 113 6.00 -5.16 2.76
CA ALA A 113 7.21 -5.70 2.15
C ALA A 113 7.14 -5.59 0.61
N MET A 114 6.02 -6.00 0.02
CA MET A 114 5.79 -5.91 -1.43
C MET A 114 5.81 -4.46 -1.92
N SER A 115 5.25 -3.52 -1.16
CA SER A 115 5.25 -2.10 -1.51
C SER A 115 6.65 -1.50 -1.42
N CYS A 116 7.43 -1.84 -0.39
CA CYS A 116 8.85 -1.48 -0.29
C CYS A 116 9.66 -1.98 -1.49
N GLU A 117 9.52 -3.25 -1.85
CA GLU A 117 10.23 -3.84 -3.00
C GLU A 117 9.87 -3.11 -4.31
N LEU A 118 8.58 -2.83 -4.53
CA LEU A 118 8.12 -2.11 -5.72
C LEU A 118 8.63 -0.67 -5.79
N VAL A 119 8.67 0.05 -4.66
CA VAL A 119 9.28 1.39 -4.60
C VAL A 119 10.75 1.33 -5.00
N ILE A 120 11.49 0.35 -4.50
CA ILE A 120 12.92 0.16 -4.82
C ILE A 120 13.09 -0.15 -6.31
N PHE A 121 12.33 -1.11 -6.86
CA PHE A 121 12.45 -1.49 -8.27
C PHE A 121 12.10 -0.32 -9.21
N ILE A 122 11.04 0.43 -8.92
CA ILE A 122 10.65 1.61 -9.72
C ILE A 122 11.74 2.69 -9.62
N SER A 123 12.35 2.88 -8.44
CA SER A 123 13.45 3.83 -8.26
C SER A 123 14.67 3.47 -9.10
N PHE A 124 15.05 2.19 -9.10
CA PHE A 124 16.18 1.70 -9.92
C PHE A 124 15.91 1.85 -11.41
N ASP A 125 14.71 1.48 -11.88
CA ASP A 125 14.33 1.66 -13.28
C ASP A 125 14.34 3.14 -13.69
N HIS A 126 13.90 4.04 -12.81
CA HIS A 126 13.93 5.47 -13.09
C HIS A 126 15.37 6.04 -13.14
N LEU A 127 16.23 5.59 -12.22
CA LEU A 127 17.63 5.99 -12.16
C LEU A 127 18.41 5.53 -13.41
N ILE A 128 18.22 4.27 -13.82
CA ILE A 128 18.88 3.69 -15.00
C ILE A 128 18.48 4.42 -16.27
N ASN A 129 17.18 4.72 -16.45
CA ASN A 129 16.68 5.44 -17.62
C ASN A 129 17.06 6.93 -17.65
N HIS A 130 17.57 7.50 -16.55
CA HIS A 130 18.05 8.88 -16.51
C HIS A 130 19.57 8.98 -16.78
N PHE A 131 20.33 7.91 -16.56
CA PHE A 131 21.79 7.88 -16.72
C PHE A 131 22.27 7.31 -18.05
N LEU A 132 21.38 6.71 -18.84
CA LEU A 132 21.66 5.99 -20.09
C LEU A 132 20.82 6.54 -21.23
#